data_AF-A0A7K0FIJ4-F1
#
_entry.id   AF-A0A7K0FIJ4-F1
#
_cell.length_a   1.000
_cell.length_b   1.000
_cell.length_c   1.000
_cell.angle_alpha   90.00
_cell.angle_beta   90.00
_cell.angle_gamma   90.00
#
_symmetry.space_group_name_H-M   'P 1'
#
loop_
_entity.id
_entity.type
_entity.pdbx_description
1 polymer ?
#
loop_
_entity_poly.entity_id
_entity_poly.type
_entity_poly.pdbx_seq_one_letter_code
_entity_poly.pdbx_strand_id
1 'polypeptide(L)'
;MTTVQRNAIVTPADGLIVYDTDLKLLYSYVLSTLSWVPVSGALPRLNFKRIRSTDNLATVLATELAAGGGAKYVLTSNTLYEINGQVVFNFPIDLNSAYLTGLDANEDIIVKTSGNLFDGTTGGSIRNLTITTPGATVFNLNASASTLTFLMRDCIIGNSNSVGLISGYGLVFMSIVNFSGNTNGITYNNIGQLLLSNQAWFSNNNGTYEKFTGTFNLIEKQGGFSNVNTGAFGLDVSTAGLTITGDAVLESVVFTGPTPANYVKPYVTPSATTFTGYNFNTSWTVRAAGIPTEADASAVADFSMDYPVNTGLGVTLNNSTPSDIVKVGVSTGTAPVTVYSNLFRFATDAGTSGYNRLKYVGKKKRIFQVTGSISFQVPGTGVFIAYINKNGTPLTQYKIYGRGAAVNDIIVLPLNATTELTTNDYIEVALQRNSGTTGQLIVPNITVTIK
;
A
#
# COMPACT_ATOMS: atom_id res chain seq x y z
N MET A 1 2.80 30.92 49.94
CA MET A 1 1.59 31.76 49.87
C MET A 1 0.83 31.41 48.59
N THR A 2 -0.50 31.53 48.55
CA THR A 2 -1.29 31.26 47.33
C THR A 2 -0.97 32.27 46.24
N THR A 3 -1.35 31.99 44.97
CA THR A 3 -1.18 32.93 43.86
C THR A 3 -1.88 34.27 44.13
N VAL A 4 -3.08 34.22 44.72
CA VAL A 4 -3.83 35.40 45.11
C VAL A 4 -3.07 36.21 46.17
N GLN A 5 -2.53 35.54 47.19
CA GLN A 5 -1.74 36.21 48.23
C GLN A 5 -0.46 36.84 47.68
N ARG A 6 0.24 36.16 46.76
CA ARG A 6 1.44 36.71 46.10
C ARG A 6 1.10 37.97 45.31
N ASN A 7 0.05 37.92 44.50
CA ASN A 7 -0.36 39.05 43.66
C ASN A 7 -0.93 40.22 44.49
N ALA A 8 -1.35 39.98 45.73
CA ALA A 8 -1.84 41.01 46.65
C ALA A 8 -0.74 41.79 47.37
N ILE A 9 0.54 41.46 47.19
CA ILE A 9 1.64 42.27 47.74
C ILE A 9 1.67 43.61 47.01
N VAL A 10 1.31 44.69 47.72
CA VAL A 10 1.09 46.04 47.14
C VAL A 10 2.39 46.72 46.69
N THR A 11 3.49 46.45 47.39
CA THR A 11 4.82 47.04 47.10
C THR A 11 5.94 46.01 47.29
N PRO A 12 6.02 44.98 46.44
CA PRO A 12 7.08 43.97 46.55
C PRO A 12 8.44 44.59 46.21
N ALA A 13 9.46 44.28 47.01
CA ALA A 13 10.83 44.69 46.73
C ALA A 13 11.37 43.97 45.47
N ASP A 14 12.25 44.63 44.72
CA ASP A 14 12.92 43.99 43.59
C ASP A 14 13.73 42.78 44.07
N GLY A 15 13.58 41.65 43.37
CA GLY A 15 14.20 40.38 43.77
C GLY A 15 13.53 39.67 44.96
N LEU A 16 12.38 40.14 45.47
CA LEU A 16 11.62 39.42 46.51
C LEU A 16 11.27 38.02 46.01
N ILE A 17 11.76 36.98 46.69
CA ILE A 17 11.45 35.59 46.37
C ILE A 17 10.34 35.08 47.27
N VAL A 18 9.30 34.50 46.67
CA VAL A 18 8.22 33.82 47.39
C VAL A 18 7.97 32.44 46.79
N TYR A 19 7.60 31.49 47.64
CA TYR A 19 7.07 30.20 47.19
C TYR A 19 5.56 30.29 47.00
N ASP A 20 5.12 30.17 45.75
CA ASP A 20 3.71 30.08 45.39
C ASP A 20 3.22 28.65 45.63
N THR A 21 2.26 28.46 46.54
CA THR A 21 1.77 27.14 46.93
C THR A 21 0.76 26.55 45.95
N ASP A 22 0.10 27.39 45.13
CA ASP A 22 -0.84 26.92 44.11
C ASP A 22 -0.06 26.42 42.89
N LEU A 23 0.98 27.17 42.51
CA LEU A 23 1.86 26.86 41.37
C LEU A 23 3.07 25.98 41.75
N LYS A 24 3.31 25.79 43.05
CA LYS A 24 4.40 24.98 43.64
C LYS A 24 5.80 25.38 43.15
N LEU A 25 6.02 26.67 42.94
CA LEU A 25 7.24 27.24 42.34
C LEU A 25 7.72 28.46 43.14
N LEU A 26 9.02 28.71 43.10
CA LEU A 26 9.58 29.99 43.56
C LEU A 26 9.35 31.06 42.50
N TYR A 27 8.96 32.26 42.92
CA TYR A 27 8.81 33.45 42.07
C TYR A 27 9.63 34.60 42.65
N SER A 28 10.34 35.33 41.80
CA SER A 28 10.99 36.60 42.12
C SER A 28 10.18 37.76 41.55
N TYR A 29 9.97 38.82 42.33
CA TYR A 29 9.43 40.06 41.79
C TYR A 29 10.52 40.81 41.00
N VAL A 30 10.18 41.29 39.80
CA VAL A 30 11.07 42.07 38.93
C VAL A 30 10.49 43.47 38.79
N LEU A 31 11.15 44.46 39.41
CA LEU A 31 10.65 45.83 39.48
C LEU A 31 10.63 46.51 38.10
N SER A 32 11.56 46.17 37.21
CA SER A 32 11.63 46.75 35.86
C SER A 32 10.47 46.36 34.94
N THR A 33 9.83 45.20 35.20
CA THR A 33 8.69 44.70 34.42
C THR A 33 7.38 44.66 35.21
N LEU A 34 7.41 45.10 36.48
CA LEU A 34 6.28 45.06 37.41
C LEU A 34 5.59 43.70 37.46
N SER A 35 6.38 42.62 37.48
CA SER A 35 5.85 41.25 37.35
C SER A 35 6.55 40.23 38.25
N TRP A 36 5.82 39.17 38.59
CA TRP A 36 6.36 37.99 39.25
C TRP A 36 6.88 37.01 38.20
N VAL A 37 8.17 36.69 38.25
CA VAL A 37 8.84 35.76 37.32
C VAL A 37 9.25 34.51 38.07
N PRO A 38 8.99 33.29 37.55
CA PRO A 38 9.40 32.06 38.23
C PRO A 38 10.93 31.95 38.29
N VAL A 39 11.47 31.55 39.45
CA VAL A 39 12.90 31.33 39.71
C VAL A 39 13.35 29.94 39.25
N SER A 40 12.62 29.32 38.32
CA SER A 40 13.03 28.08 37.67
C SER A 40 13.97 28.39 36.51
N GLY A 41 15.09 27.67 36.41
CA GLY A 41 15.95 27.69 35.24
C GLY A 41 15.15 27.30 33.99
N ALA A 42 15.18 28.18 32.99
CA ALA A 42 14.37 28.22 31.77
C ALA A 42 12.97 28.85 31.93
N LEU A 43 12.75 29.93 31.18
CA LEU A 43 11.42 30.45 30.89
C LEU A 43 10.54 29.29 30.38
N PRO A 44 9.34 29.07 30.95
CA PRO A 44 8.45 28.03 30.45
C PRO A 44 8.16 28.30 28.96
N ARG A 45 8.05 27.23 28.16
CA ARG A 45 7.57 27.35 26.78
C ARG A 45 6.22 28.06 26.81
N LEU A 46 6.08 29.16 26.05
CA LEU A 46 4.85 29.96 26.07
C LEU A 46 3.65 29.17 25.52
N ASN A 47 3.88 28.30 24.54
CA ASN A 47 2.84 27.45 23.96
C ASN A 47 2.96 26.02 24.52
N PHE A 48 2.81 25.88 25.84
CA PHE A 48 2.88 24.58 26.51
C PHE A 48 1.83 24.43 27.60
N LYS A 49 1.31 23.21 27.71
CA LYS A 49 0.37 22.83 28.78
C LYS A 49 0.60 21.38 29.18
N ARG A 50 0.69 21.14 30.48
CA ARG A 50 0.76 19.78 31.05
C ARG A 50 -0.61 19.38 31.59
N ILE A 51 -1.05 18.17 31.28
CA ILE A 51 -2.28 17.55 31.76
C ILE A 51 -1.88 16.32 32.56
N ARG A 52 -2.20 16.32 33.86
CA ARG A 52 -1.85 15.26 34.80
C ARG A 52 -3.05 14.38 35.08
N SER A 53 -2.78 13.15 35.52
CA SER A 53 -3.81 12.20 35.96
C SER A 53 -4.75 12.73 37.06
N THR A 54 -4.31 13.71 37.84
CA THR A 54 -5.09 14.34 38.93
C THR A 54 -5.80 15.63 38.53
N ASP A 55 -5.62 16.11 37.30
CA ASP A 55 -6.22 17.36 36.87
C ASP A 55 -7.73 17.20 36.60
N ASN A 56 -8.51 18.19 37.03
CA ASN A 56 -9.89 18.34 36.58
C ASN A 56 -9.89 18.92 35.17
N LEU A 57 -10.18 18.10 34.16
CA LEU A 57 -10.14 18.50 32.74
C LEU A 57 -11.06 19.68 32.42
N ALA A 58 -12.22 19.80 33.08
CA ALA A 58 -13.12 20.94 32.86
C ALA A 58 -12.52 22.27 33.32
N THR A 59 -11.53 22.23 34.22
CA THR A 59 -10.79 23.40 34.69
C THR A 59 -9.53 23.61 33.88
N VAL A 60 -8.68 22.57 33.77
CA VAL A 60 -7.41 22.74 33.07
C VAL A 60 -7.62 22.96 31.59
N LEU A 61 -8.61 22.36 30.94
CA LEU A 61 -8.93 22.54 29.52
C LEU A 61 -10.18 23.40 29.27
N ALA A 62 -10.51 24.32 30.19
CA ALA A 62 -11.72 25.16 30.08
C ALA A 62 -11.77 25.98 28.78
N THR A 63 -10.64 26.56 28.37
CA THR A 63 -10.54 27.35 27.14
C THR A 63 -10.74 26.49 25.89
N GLU A 64 -10.10 25.32 25.86
CA GLU A 64 -10.24 24.35 24.78
C GLU A 64 -11.66 23.79 24.68
N LEU A 65 -12.31 23.57 25.83
CA LEU A 65 -13.70 23.12 25.92
C LEU A 65 -14.67 24.20 25.42
N ALA A 66 -14.45 25.45 25.81
CA ALA A 66 -15.21 26.59 25.33
C ALA A 66 -15.05 26.78 23.82
N ALA A 67 -13.82 26.63 23.30
CA ALA A 67 -13.54 26.68 21.86
C ALA A 67 -14.26 25.55 21.09
N GLY A 68 -14.48 24.39 21.72
CA GLY A 68 -15.29 23.31 21.17
C GLY A 68 -16.79 23.38 21.51
N GLY A 69 -17.28 24.53 21.98
CA GLY A 69 -18.71 24.74 22.28
C GLY A 69 -19.25 23.88 23.43
N GLY A 70 -18.38 23.39 24.31
CA GLY A 70 -18.76 22.52 25.43
C GLY A 70 -18.87 21.02 25.10
N ALA A 71 -18.63 20.63 23.84
CA ALA A 71 -18.81 19.25 23.39
C ALA A 71 -17.48 18.51 23.09
N LYS A 72 -16.39 19.26 22.86
CA LYS A 72 -15.05 18.73 22.57
C LYS A 72 -13.97 19.68 23.07
N TYR A 73 -12.76 19.18 23.29
CA TYR A 73 -11.58 19.99 23.56
C TYR A 73 -10.91 20.34 22.23
N VAL A 74 -11.11 21.58 21.75
CA VAL A 74 -10.35 22.10 20.60
C VAL A 74 -9.03 22.62 21.12
N LEU A 75 -7.95 21.88 20.86
CA LEU A 75 -6.63 22.26 21.33
C LEU A 75 -6.18 23.57 20.69
N THR A 76 -5.30 24.29 21.37
CA THR A 76 -4.74 25.53 20.82
C THR A 76 -3.69 25.16 19.77
N SER A 77 -3.84 25.67 18.55
CA SER A 77 -2.89 25.43 17.46
C SER A 77 -1.46 25.81 17.86
N ASN A 78 -0.47 25.08 17.35
CA ASN A 78 0.95 25.30 17.63
C ASN A 78 1.32 25.27 19.13
N THR A 79 0.52 24.58 19.95
CA THR A 79 0.75 24.39 21.38
C THR A 79 1.11 22.94 21.66
N LEU A 80 2.09 22.74 22.55
CA LEU A 80 2.48 21.43 23.03
C LEU A 80 1.70 21.07 24.29
N TYR A 81 0.93 20.00 24.21
CA TYR A 81 0.24 19.37 25.32
C TYR A 81 1.03 18.14 25.76
N GLU A 82 1.45 18.11 27.02
CA GLU A 82 2.08 16.94 27.64
C GLU A 82 1.04 16.21 28.49
N ILE A 83 0.90 14.90 28.26
CA ILE A 83 0.18 13.99 29.16
C ILE A 83 1.17 13.46 30.18
N ASN A 84 0.79 13.48 31.45
CA ASN A 84 1.61 13.03 32.56
C ASN A 84 0.79 12.07 33.44
N GLY A 85 1.06 10.77 33.30
CA GLY A 85 0.28 9.69 33.88
C GLY A 85 -0.98 9.36 33.06
N GLN A 86 -1.86 8.54 33.65
CA GLN A 86 -3.11 8.16 33.02
C GLN A 86 -4.19 9.24 33.12
N VAL A 87 -4.61 9.80 31.99
CA VAL A 87 -5.64 10.84 31.87
C VAL A 87 -6.89 10.29 31.16
N VAL A 88 -8.04 10.39 31.82
CA VAL A 88 -9.33 9.95 31.26
C VAL A 88 -10.08 11.15 30.67
N PHE A 89 -10.24 11.16 29.34
CA PHE A 89 -10.93 12.22 28.62
C PHE A 89 -12.43 11.95 28.54
N ASN A 90 -13.21 12.87 29.12
CA ASN A 90 -14.67 12.85 29.08
C ASN A 90 -15.24 13.37 27.75
N PHE A 91 -14.58 14.34 27.11
CA PHE A 91 -14.95 14.85 25.77
C PHE A 91 -13.91 14.46 24.70
N PRO A 92 -14.30 14.40 23.41
CA PRO A 92 -13.36 14.23 22.31
C PRO A 92 -12.32 15.34 22.23
N ILE A 93 -11.21 15.09 21.55
CA ILE A 93 -10.09 16.00 21.32
C ILE A 93 -10.05 16.34 19.82
N ASP A 94 -10.12 17.62 19.48
CA ASP A 94 -9.78 18.13 18.16
C ASP A 94 -8.36 18.67 18.23
N LEU A 95 -7.44 18.01 17.52
CA LEU A 95 -6.01 18.30 17.60
C LEU A 95 -5.68 19.73 17.17
N ASN A 96 -6.43 20.29 16.22
CA ASN A 96 -6.29 21.68 15.76
C ASN A 96 -4.84 22.10 15.47
N SER A 97 -4.07 21.23 14.82
CA SER A 97 -2.63 21.42 14.54
C SER A 97 -1.75 21.60 15.79
N ALA A 98 -2.20 21.12 16.93
CA ALA A 98 -1.42 21.04 18.17
C ALA A 98 -0.52 19.79 18.20
N TYR A 99 0.33 19.75 19.21
CA TYR A 99 1.24 18.65 19.49
C TYR A 99 0.84 18.00 20.80
N LEU A 100 0.69 16.68 20.83
CA LEU A 100 0.39 15.90 22.02
C LEU A 100 1.54 14.92 22.26
N THR A 101 2.09 14.91 23.47
CA THR A 101 3.25 14.07 23.79
C THR A 101 3.14 13.45 25.18
N GLY A 102 3.72 12.28 25.36
CA GLY A 102 4.17 11.78 26.66
C GLY A 102 5.69 11.82 26.76
N LEU A 103 6.21 11.44 27.92
CA LEU A 103 7.63 11.20 28.19
C LEU A 103 7.91 9.70 28.33
N ASP A 104 7.00 8.95 28.94
CA ASP A 104 7.03 7.49 29.04
C ASP A 104 5.70 6.91 28.56
N ALA A 105 5.71 6.27 27.39
CA ALA A 105 4.49 5.67 26.82
C ALA A 105 3.87 4.59 27.71
N ASN A 106 4.60 4.00 28.68
CA ASN A 106 4.04 3.00 29.60
C ASN A 106 3.22 3.64 30.74
N GLU A 107 3.48 4.89 31.09
CA GLU A 107 2.83 5.61 32.20
C GLU A 107 1.92 6.75 31.71
N ASP A 108 2.26 7.37 30.57
CA ASP A 108 1.52 8.47 29.96
C ASP A 108 0.44 7.91 29.02
N ILE A 109 -0.75 7.74 29.60
CA ILE A 109 -1.85 7.01 28.98
C ILE A 109 -3.03 7.95 28.77
N ILE A 110 -3.57 7.98 27.55
CA ILE A 110 -4.84 8.63 27.25
C ILE A 110 -5.94 7.58 27.21
N VAL A 111 -7.01 7.80 27.97
CA VAL A 111 -8.15 6.88 28.08
C VAL A 111 -9.45 7.57 27.65
N LYS A 112 -10.29 6.85 26.91
CA LYS A 112 -11.71 7.22 26.73
C LYS A 112 -12.59 5.97 26.70
N THR A 113 -13.78 6.06 27.28
CA THR A 113 -14.66 4.88 27.49
C THR A 113 -15.93 4.86 26.64
N SER A 114 -16.22 5.94 25.91
CA SER A 114 -17.34 6.02 24.96
C SER A 114 -17.10 7.07 23.87
N GLY A 115 -17.72 6.91 22.71
CA GLY A 115 -17.61 7.84 21.58
C GLY A 115 -16.23 7.81 20.91
N ASN A 116 -15.80 8.96 20.38
CA ASN A 116 -14.52 9.14 19.70
C ASN A 116 -13.51 9.87 20.60
N LEU A 117 -12.27 9.39 20.70
CA LEU A 117 -11.21 10.10 21.43
C LEU A 117 -10.68 11.29 20.66
N PHE A 118 -10.20 11.07 19.44
CA PHE A 118 -9.83 12.15 18.52
C PHE A 118 -10.95 12.34 17.51
N ASP A 119 -11.54 13.54 17.49
CA ASP A 119 -12.64 13.89 16.61
C ASP A 119 -12.42 15.30 16.06
N GLY A 120 -12.05 15.37 14.78
CA GLY A 120 -11.64 16.62 14.19
C GLY A 120 -11.35 16.53 12.70
N THR A 121 -11.28 17.70 12.08
CA THR A 121 -10.99 17.87 10.65
C THR A 121 -9.60 18.46 10.42
N THR A 122 -8.86 18.69 11.50
CA THR A 122 -7.55 19.35 11.49
C THR A 122 -6.44 18.35 11.77
N GLY A 123 -5.22 18.70 11.37
CA GLY A 123 -4.03 17.89 11.60
C GLY A 123 -3.51 17.97 13.03
N GLY A 124 -2.30 17.45 13.23
CA GLY A 124 -1.60 17.50 14.52
C GLY A 124 -0.52 16.44 14.61
N SER A 125 0.17 16.40 15.75
CA SER A 125 1.15 15.37 16.05
C SER A 125 0.86 14.70 17.39
N ILE A 126 0.93 13.38 17.43
CA ILE A 126 0.85 12.58 18.66
C ILE A 126 2.15 11.77 18.81
N ARG A 127 2.79 11.81 19.97
CA ARG A 127 4.07 11.10 20.20
C ARG A 127 4.18 10.49 21.58
N ASN A 128 4.89 9.36 21.71
CA ASN A 128 5.32 8.82 23.01
C ASN A 128 4.17 8.59 24.00
N LEU A 129 3.06 8.01 23.52
CA LEU A 129 1.85 7.81 24.32
C LEU A 129 1.27 6.42 24.14
N THR A 130 0.66 5.90 25.20
CA THR A 130 -0.33 4.83 25.08
C THR A 130 -1.72 5.44 24.97
N ILE A 131 -2.50 4.94 24.00
CA ILE A 131 -3.89 5.29 23.80
C ILE A 131 -4.73 4.04 23.97
N THR A 132 -5.75 4.11 24.82
CA THR A 132 -6.68 3.02 25.05
C THR A 132 -8.11 3.53 25.07
N THR A 133 -8.98 2.93 24.26
CA THR A 133 -10.38 3.33 24.19
C THR A 133 -11.36 2.15 24.36
N PRO A 134 -11.42 1.52 25.55
CA PRO A 134 -12.32 0.38 25.78
C PRO A 134 -13.78 0.80 25.55
N GLY A 135 -14.47 0.15 24.61
CA GLY A 135 -15.85 0.50 24.23
C GLY A 135 -15.98 1.76 23.36
N ALA A 136 -14.87 2.34 22.90
CA ALA A 136 -14.82 3.58 22.13
C ALA A 136 -13.93 3.47 20.89
N THR A 137 -13.89 4.55 20.11
CA THR A 137 -13.08 4.68 18.90
C THR A 137 -11.91 5.64 19.15
N VAL A 138 -10.71 5.28 18.71
CA VAL A 138 -9.55 6.15 18.83
C VAL A 138 -9.65 7.35 17.89
N PHE A 139 -9.78 7.10 16.59
CA PHE A 139 -9.79 8.14 15.57
C PHE A 139 -11.14 8.25 14.86
N ASN A 140 -11.66 9.47 14.82
CA ASN A 140 -12.62 9.97 13.86
C ASN A 140 -12.04 11.24 13.22
N LEU A 141 -10.98 11.06 12.42
CA LEU A 141 -10.25 12.16 11.79
C LEU A 141 -10.67 12.27 10.32
N ASN A 142 -11.27 13.40 9.95
CA ASN A 142 -11.80 13.60 8.60
C ASN A 142 -11.54 15.02 8.09
N ALA A 143 -10.35 15.22 7.51
CA ALA A 143 -9.99 16.50 6.93
C ALA A 143 -10.79 16.78 5.66
N SER A 144 -11.29 18.01 5.53
CA SER A 144 -11.99 18.46 4.31
C SER A 144 -11.02 18.89 3.20
N ALA A 145 -9.73 19.08 3.51
CA ALA A 145 -8.72 19.59 2.60
C ALA A 145 -7.48 18.70 2.60
N SER A 146 -7.04 18.32 1.40
CA SER A 146 -5.84 17.51 1.15
C SER A 146 -4.52 18.26 1.36
N THR A 147 -4.50 19.31 2.19
CA THR A 147 -3.31 20.11 2.55
C THR A 147 -2.91 19.93 4.01
N LEU A 148 -3.76 19.31 4.82
CA LEU A 148 -3.50 19.09 6.24
C LEU A 148 -2.66 17.84 6.47
N THR A 149 -1.95 17.83 7.59
CA THR A 149 -1.00 16.77 7.95
C THR A 149 -1.34 16.18 9.32
N PHE A 150 -1.40 14.86 9.41
CA PHE A 150 -1.47 14.13 10.67
C PHE A 150 -0.22 13.27 10.88
N LEU A 151 0.40 13.39 12.05
CA LEU A 151 1.62 12.66 12.42
C LEU A 151 1.39 11.86 13.71
N MET A 152 1.78 10.60 13.73
CA MET A 152 1.76 9.79 14.94
C MET A 152 3.02 8.95 15.06
N ARG A 153 3.72 9.00 16.19
CA ARG A 153 4.97 8.28 16.36
C ARG A 153 5.19 7.71 17.74
N ASP A 154 5.90 6.59 17.81
CA ASP A 154 6.39 6.02 19.07
C ASP A 154 5.24 5.80 20.07
N CYS A 155 4.15 5.21 19.58
CA CYS A 155 2.89 5.09 20.32
C CYS A 155 2.42 3.64 20.43
N ILE A 156 1.56 3.40 21.42
CA ILE A 156 0.83 2.14 21.59
C ILE A 156 -0.66 2.45 21.48
N ILE A 157 -1.39 1.74 20.61
CA ILE A 157 -2.85 1.74 20.58
C ILE A 157 -3.35 0.39 21.07
N GLY A 158 -3.86 0.39 22.29
CA GLY A 158 -4.24 -0.82 23.01
C GLY A 158 -5.74 -0.89 23.29
N ASN A 159 -6.27 -2.11 23.41
CA ASN A 159 -7.56 -2.41 24.07
C ASN A 159 -8.74 -1.51 23.62
N SER A 160 -8.76 -1.11 22.35
CA SER A 160 -9.79 -0.23 21.81
C SER A 160 -10.88 -1.01 21.11
N ASN A 161 -12.13 -0.55 21.19
CA ASN A 161 -13.21 -1.18 20.42
C ASN A 161 -12.99 -0.96 18.90
N SER A 162 -12.44 0.19 18.53
CA SER A 162 -12.00 0.46 17.16
C SER A 162 -10.83 1.43 17.14
N VAL A 163 -9.82 1.17 16.31
CA VAL A 163 -8.80 2.21 16.02
C VAL A 163 -9.43 3.33 15.19
N GLY A 164 -10.32 3.01 14.25
CA GLY A 164 -11.22 4.00 13.63
C GLY A 164 -10.82 4.49 12.24
N LEU A 165 -11.06 5.77 11.95
CA LEU A 165 -10.94 6.38 10.63
C LEU A 165 -9.93 7.52 10.63
N ILE A 166 -9.04 7.52 9.63
CA ILE A 166 -8.23 8.68 9.24
C ILE A 166 -8.49 8.96 7.76
N SER A 167 -9.00 10.15 7.47
CA SER A 167 -9.53 10.49 6.15
C SER A 167 -9.19 11.91 5.69
N GLY A 168 -8.97 12.09 4.39
CA GLY A 168 -8.99 13.39 3.72
C GLY A 168 -7.71 14.24 3.81
N TYR A 169 -6.69 13.77 4.51
CA TYR A 169 -5.44 14.52 4.74
C TYR A 169 -4.55 14.54 3.50
N GLY A 170 -3.73 15.60 3.38
CA GLY A 170 -2.65 15.65 2.40
C GLY A 170 -1.52 14.70 2.71
N LEU A 171 -1.15 14.61 4.00
CA LEU A 171 -0.14 13.68 4.51
C LEU A 171 -0.64 13.02 5.80
N VAL A 172 -0.54 11.70 5.86
CA VAL A 172 -0.62 10.92 7.09
C VAL A 172 0.69 10.18 7.23
N PHE A 173 1.42 10.43 8.31
CA PHE A 173 2.65 9.70 8.63
C PHE A 173 2.56 9.06 10.01
N MET A 174 2.60 7.74 10.03
CA MET A 174 2.65 6.94 11.25
C MET A 174 3.96 6.16 11.30
N SER A 175 4.72 6.26 12.39
CA SER A 175 6.01 5.58 12.53
C SER A 175 6.18 4.98 13.90
N ILE A 176 6.49 3.67 13.98
CA ILE A 176 6.66 2.93 15.25
C ILE A 176 5.38 3.01 16.08
N VAL A 177 4.35 2.31 15.62
CA VAL A 177 3.06 2.22 16.32
C VAL A 177 2.73 0.75 16.57
N ASN A 178 2.51 0.43 17.84
CA ASN A 178 2.16 -0.90 18.29
C ASN A 178 0.64 -0.99 18.49
N PHE A 179 0.01 -2.01 17.93
CA PHE A 179 -1.43 -2.25 18.04
C PHE A 179 -1.68 -3.57 18.77
N SER A 180 -2.41 -3.54 19.88
CA SER A 180 -2.63 -4.74 20.71
C SER A 180 -4.05 -4.77 21.29
N GLY A 181 -4.72 -5.91 21.20
CA GLY A 181 -6.03 -6.10 21.85
C GLY A 181 -7.16 -5.26 21.28
N ASN A 182 -7.02 -4.72 20.06
CA ASN A 182 -8.08 -3.92 19.43
C ASN A 182 -9.12 -4.83 18.77
N THR A 183 -10.41 -4.49 18.93
CA THR A 183 -11.51 -5.28 18.34
C THR A 183 -11.67 -5.02 16.84
N ASN A 184 -11.49 -3.77 16.41
CA ASN A 184 -11.44 -3.38 15.01
C ASN A 184 -10.21 -2.51 14.76
N GLY A 185 -9.62 -2.64 13.57
CA GLY A 185 -8.44 -1.86 13.18
C GLY A 185 -8.78 -0.48 12.64
N ILE A 186 -7.92 -0.01 11.74
CA ILE A 186 -7.93 1.34 11.18
C ILE A 186 -8.32 1.34 9.70
N THR A 187 -9.15 2.30 9.30
CA THR A 187 -9.45 2.62 7.91
C THR A 187 -8.75 3.91 7.52
N TYR A 188 -7.99 3.85 6.43
CA TYR A 188 -7.44 5.02 5.76
C TYR A 188 -8.26 5.32 4.50
N ASN A 189 -8.63 6.58 4.32
CA ASN A 189 -9.53 6.98 3.24
C ASN A 189 -9.12 8.31 2.61
N ASN A 190 -9.09 8.42 1.27
CA ASN A 190 -8.90 9.70 0.58
C ASN A 190 -7.68 10.50 1.09
N ILE A 191 -6.51 9.88 1.20
CA ILE A 191 -5.29 10.54 1.71
C ILE A 191 -4.33 10.78 0.56
N GLY A 192 -3.76 11.99 0.45
CA GLY A 192 -2.75 12.30 -0.56
C GLY A 192 -1.55 11.36 -0.46
N GLN A 193 -0.79 11.47 0.62
CA GLN A 193 0.37 10.62 0.91
C GLN A 193 0.16 9.88 2.23
N LEU A 194 0.06 8.56 2.17
CA LEU A 194 -0.02 7.71 3.36
C LEU A 194 1.33 7.02 3.56
N LEU A 195 2.02 7.36 4.65
CA LEU A 195 3.32 6.81 5.01
C LEU A 195 3.19 6.04 6.34
N LEU A 196 3.38 4.73 6.29
CA LEU A 196 3.25 3.80 7.42
C LEU A 196 4.58 3.08 7.63
N SER A 197 5.35 3.53 8.60
CA SER A 197 6.66 2.97 8.94
C SER A 197 6.55 2.15 10.24
N ASN A 198 7.03 0.91 10.22
CA ASN A 198 7.19 0.07 11.43
C ASN A 198 5.89 -0.05 12.25
N GLN A 199 4.80 -0.42 11.59
CA GLN A 199 3.53 -0.73 12.27
C GLN A 199 3.59 -2.17 12.78
N ALA A 200 3.28 -2.39 14.06
CA ALA A 200 3.36 -3.70 14.70
C ALA A 200 1.98 -4.15 15.20
N TRP A 201 1.34 -5.06 14.47
CA TRP A 201 0.06 -5.63 14.83
C TRP A 201 0.23 -6.99 15.50
N PHE A 202 -0.10 -7.06 16.78
CA PHE A 202 -0.03 -8.29 17.58
C PHE A 202 -1.22 -9.24 17.30
N SER A 203 -1.08 -10.52 17.62
CA SER A 203 -2.08 -11.57 17.32
C SER A 203 -3.37 -11.49 18.13
N ASN A 204 -3.43 -10.62 19.14
CA ASN A 204 -4.62 -10.41 19.95
C ASN A 204 -5.54 -9.29 19.39
N ASN A 205 -5.24 -8.74 18.22
CA ASN A 205 -6.18 -7.87 17.50
C ASN A 205 -7.17 -8.72 16.71
N ASN A 206 -8.36 -8.18 16.49
CA ASN A 206 -9.44 -8.83 15.74
C ASN A 206 -9.83 -8.01 14.50
N GLY A 207 -10.69 -8.59 13.66
CA GLY A 207 -11.21 -7.93 12.47
C GLY A 207 -10.15 -7.63 11.42
N THR A 208 -10.32 -6.55 10.67
CA THR A 208 -9.31 -6.06 9.72
C THR A 208 -8.40 -5.05 10.42
N TYR A 209 -7.09 -5.31 10.41
CA TYR A 209 -6.10 -4.46 11.07
C TYR A 209 -5.93 -3.12 10.33
N GLU A 210 -5.69 -3.17 9.03
CA GLU A 210 -5.56 -1.98 8.17
C GLU A 210 -6.44 -2.13 6.95
N LYS A 211 -7.22 -1.10 6.62
CA LYS A 211 -8.09 -1.07 5.44
C LYS A 211 -7.86 0.19 4.61
N PHE A 212 -7.73 0.04 3.30
CA PHE A 212 -7.63 1.16 2.37
C PHE A 212 -8.92 1.34 1.57
N THR A 213 -9.34 2.60 1.45
CA THR A 213 -10.57 3.01 0.75
C THR A 213 -10.37 4.35 0.03
N GLY A 214 -11.16 4.62 -1.00
CA GLY A 214 -11.11 5.91 -1.71
C GLY A 214 -9.87 6.09 -2.59
N THR A 215 -9.36 7.32 -2.67
CA THR A 215 -8.27 7.69 -3.59
C THR A 215 -7.00 8.10 -2.84
N PHE A 216 -5.85 7.60 -3.29
CA PHE A 216 -4.54 7.99 -2.79
C PHE A 216 -3.63 8.49 -3.92
N ASN A 217 -2.75 9.45 -3.62
CA ASN A 217 -1.64 9.75 -4.55
C ASN A 217 -0.52 8.73 -4.37
N LEU A 218 -0.19 8.40 -3.13
CA LEU A 218 0.84 7.42 -2.79
C LEU A 218 0.50 6.71 -1.47
N ILE A 219 0.84 5.43 -1.40
CA ILE A 219 0.83 4.64 -0.17
C ILE A 219 2.21 3.99 0.00
N GLU A 220 2.84 4.20 1.14
CA GLU A 220 4.05 3.50 1.51
C GLU A 220 3.82 2.81 2.85
N LYS A 221 3.95 1.48 2.87
CA LYS A 221 4.00 0.68 4.10
C LYS A 221 5.32 -0.05 4.16
N GLN A 222 6.16 0.33 5.11
CA GLN A 222 7.52 -0.18 5.25
C GLN A 222 7.80 -0.69 6.65
N GLY A 223 8.30 -1.92 6.75
CA GLY A 223 8.77 -2.53 8.01
C GLY A 223 7.65 -2.85 9.01
N GLY A 224 8.06 -3.38 10.16
CA GLY A 224 7.14 -3.89 11.19
C GLY A 224 6.60 -5.28 10.87
N PHE A 225 5.50 -5.65 11.51
CA PHE A 225 4.90 -6.97 11.34
C PHE A 225 3.38 -6.93 11.49
N SER A 226 2.73 -7.93 10.88
CA SER A 226 1.31 -8.22 11.04
C SER A 226 1.15 -9.68 11.44
N ASN A 227 0.97 -9.91 12.75
CA ASN A 227 0.66 -11.23 13.29
C ASN A 227 -0.86 -11.41 13.27
N VAL A 228 -1.37 -12.00 12.20
CA VAL A 228 -2.79 -12.03 11.86
C VAL A 228 -3.48 -13.15 12.62
N ASN A 229 -4.46 -12.81 13.46
CA ASN A 229 -5.25 -13.78 14.22
C ASN A 229 -6.17 -14.60 13.30
N THR A 230 -6.66 -15.74 13.81
CA THR A 230 -7.67 -16.54 13.12
C THR A 230 -8.93 -15.69 12.86
N GLY A 231 -9.39 -15.68 11.61
CA GLY A 231 -10.58 -14.91 11.20
C GLY A 231 -10.36 -13.41 11.01
N ALA A 232 -9.14 -12.90 11.25
CA ALA A 232 -8.77 -11.51 11.00
C ALA A 232 -8.16 -11.34 9.59
N PHE A 233 -8.06 -10.09 9.14
CA PHE A 233 -7.25 -9.71 7.97
C PHE A 233 -6.17 -8.72 8.38
N GLY A 234 -4.92 -8.99 7.97
CA GLY A 234 -3.80 -8.09 8.23
C GLY A 234 -3.87 -6.80 7.41
N LEU A 235 -4.35 -6.89 6.17
CA LEU A 235 -4.55 -5.76 5.27
C LEU A 235 -5.76 -6.00 4.36
N ASP A 236 -6.59 -4.99 4.12
CA ASP A 236 -7.71 -5.04 3.19
C ASP A 236 -7.59 -3.98 2.09
N VAL A 237 -7.43 -4.47 0.87
CA VAL A 237 -7.42 -3.67 -0.37
C VAL A 237 -8.59 -4.03 -1.30
N SER A 238 -9.58 -4.76 -0.79
CA SER A 238 -10.71 -5.29 -1.56
C SER A 238 -11.80 -4.27 -1.89
N THR A 239 -11.71 -3.06 -1.34
CA THR A 239 -12.73 -2.02 -1.52
C THR A 239 -12.88 -1.64 -2.99
N ALA A 240 -14.09 -1.81 -3.54
CA ALA A 240 -14.41 -1.37 -4.89
C ALA A 240 -14.15 0.14 -5.05
N GLY A 241 -13.49 0.54 -6.13
CA GLY A 241 -13.14 1.94 -6.40
C GLY A 241 -11.87 2.44 -5.69
N LEU A 242 -11.19 1.61 -4.88
CA LEU A 242 -9.88 1.97 -4.31
C LEU A 242 -8.89 2.29 -5.42
N THR A 243 -8.43 3.53 -5.47
CA THR A 243 -7.58 4.07 -6.55
C THR A 243 -6.28 4.64 -6.00
N ILE A 244 -5.16 4.33 -6.68
CA ILE A 244 -3.84 4.91 -6.40
C ILE A 244 -3.37 5.57 -7.70
N THR A 245 -3.27 6.90 -7.69
CA THR A 245 -2.95 7.70 -8.89
C THR A 245 -1.44 7.71 -9.19
N GLY A 246 -0.60 7.71 -8.15
CA GLY A 246 0.84 7.50 -8.23
C GLY A 246 1.19 6.02 -8.06
N ASP A 247 2.10 5.71 -7.13
CA ASP A 247 2.56 4.35 -6.84
C ASP A 247 2.28 3.97 -5.38
N ALA A 248 2.23 2.66 -5.11
CA ALA A 248 2.18 2.12 -3.76
C ALA A 248 3.28 1.09 -3.51
N VAL A 249 3.81 1.07 -2.30
CA VAL A 249 4.89 0.18 -1.86
C VAL A 249 4.49 -0.54 -0.58
N LEU A 250 4.68 -1.85 -0.56
CA LEU A 250 4.60 -2.70 0.63
C LEU A 250 5.92 -3.46 0.77
N GLU A 251 6.78 -3.03 1.69
CA GLU A 251 8.15 -3.54 1.78
C GLU A 251 8.55 -3.92 3.21
N SER A 252 9.20 -5.07 3.35
CA SER A 252 9.81 -5.55 4.61
C SER A 252 8.83 -5.70 5.78
N VAL A 253 7.53 -5.74 5.51
CA VAL A 253 6.51 -6.17 6.49
C VAL A 253 6.54 -7.68 6.59
N VAL A 254 6.52 -8.20 7.82
CA VAL A 254 6.40 -9.64 8.07
C VAL A 254 4.95 -10.00 8.36
N PHE A 255 4.29 -10.72 7.46
CA PHE A 255 3.00 -11.35 7.73
C PHE A 255 3.22 -12.75 8.32
N THR A 256 2.59 -13.00 9.46
CA THR A 256 2.65 -14.29 10.18
C THR A 256 1.32 -14.58 10.86
N GLY A 257 1.14 -15.79 11.37
CA GLY A 257 -0.09 -16.23 12.02
C GLY A 257 -0.57 -17.59 11.52
N PRO A 258 -1.66 -18.13 12.10
CA PRO A 258 -2.17 -19.46 11.76
C PRO A 258 -2.81 -19.58 10.36
N THR A 259 -3.11 -18.46 9.68
CA THR A 259 -3.88 -18.47 8.43
C THR A 259 -3.25 -17.61 7.33
N PRO A 260 -2.38 -18.18 6.46
CA PRO A 260 -1.79 -17.44 5.34
C PRO A 260 -2.83 -16.87 4.37
N ALA A 261 -3.95 -17.59 4.17
CA ALA A 261 -5.02 -17.19 3.24
C ALA A 261 -5.75 -15.88 3.63
N ASN A 262 -5.56 -15.39 4.85
CA ASN A 262 -6.21 -14.18 5.36
C ASN A 262 -5.23 -13.05 5.68
N TYR A 263 -3.96 -13.14 5.27
CA TYR A 263 -3.01 -12.04 5.51
C TYR A 263 -3.43 -10.76 4.79
N VAL A 264 -3.87 -10.90 3.54
CA VAL A 264 -4.38 -9.80 2.72
C VAL A 264 -5.74 -10.18 2.17
N LYS A 265 -6.71 -9.29 2.30
CA LYS A 265 -7.98 -9.36 1.56
C LYS A 265 -7.76 -8.66 0.21
N PRO A 266 -7.69 -9.41 -0.90
CA PRO A 266 -7.14 -8.92 -2.16
C PRO A 266 -8.12 -8.01 -2.91
N TYR A 267 -7.64 -7.27 -3.93
CA TYR A 267 -8.52 -6.56 -4.86
C TYR A 267 -9.53 -7.53 -5.51
N VAL A 268 -10.75 -7.06 -5.79
CA VAL A 268 -11.74 -7.87 -6.52
C VAL A 268 -11.36 -8.00 -8.00
N THR A 269 -10.72 -6.98 -8.57
CA THR A 269 -10.22 -6.95 -9.95
C THR A 269 -9.01 -6.03 -9.96
N PRO A 270 -7.84 -6.41 -10.51
CA PRO A 270 -7.56 -7.56 -11.38
C PRO A 270 -7.12 -8.85 -10.64
N SER A 271 -6.96 -8.88 -9.32
CA SER A 271 -6.39 -10.06 -8.63
C SER A 271 -7.28 -11.30 -8.64
N ALA A 272 -8.62 -11.17 -8.65
CA ALA A 272 -9.47 -12.37 -8.70
C ALA A 272 -9.61 -12.97 -10.11
N THR A 273 -9.45 -12.18 -11.17
CA THR A 273 -9.74 -12.59 -12.55
C THR A 273 -8.53 -12.61 -13.50
N THR A 274 -7.46 -11.88 -13.16
CA THR A 274 -6.30 -11.70 -14.05
C THR A 274 -5.00 -12.19 -13.42
N PHE A 275 -4.82 -12.08 -12.09
CA PHE A 275 -3.61 -12.53 -11.38
C PHE A 275 -3.97 -13.49 -10.22
N THR A 276 -4.51 -14.66 -10.55
CA THR A 276 -4.86 -15.67 -9.53
C THR A 276 -3.66 -15.99 -8.63
N GLY A 277 -3.88 -15.97 -7.31
CA GLY A 277 -2.82 -16.19 -6.32
C GLY A 277 -2.08 -14.94 -5.85
N TYR A 278 -2.43 -13.76 -6.40
CA TYR A 278 -1.86 -12.47 -6.03
C TYR A 278 -2.93 -11.54 -5.44
N ASN A 279 -2.51 -10.50 -4.71
CA ASN A 279 -3.41 -9.71 -3.88
C ASN A 279 -3.63 -8.28 -4.37
N PHE A 280 -2.66 -7.72 -5.10
CA PHE A 280 -2.59 -6.30 -5.41
C PHE A 280 -2.79 -6.00 -6.90
N ASN A 281 -3.21 -4.78 -7.19
CA ASN A 281 -3.23 -4.27 -8.56
C ASN A 281 -1.83 -3.80 -9.01
N THR A 282 -1.73 -3.31 -10.25
CA THR A 282 -0.44 -2.96 -10.86
C THR A 282 0.19 -1.66 -10.36
N SER A 283 -0.52 -0.86 -9.54
CA SER A 283 0.06 0.31 -8.85
C SER A 283 0.96 -0.08 -7.67
N TRP A 284 0.89 -1.33 -7.20
CA TRP A 284 1.68 -1.80 -6.07
C TRP A 284 3.04 -2.38 -6.49
N THR A 285 4.04 -2.20 -5.65
CA THR A 285 5.28 -2.98 -5.61
C THR A 285 5.37 -3.63 -4.23
N VAL A 286 5.34 -4.97 -4.18
CA VAL A 286 5.24 -5.73 -2.93
C VAL A 286 6.42 -6.65 -2.76
N ARG A 287 7.11 -6.53 -1.62
CA ARG A 287 8.17 -7.42 -1.16
C ARG A 287 8.04 -7.58 0.36
N ALA A 288 7.27 -8.57 0.78
CA ALA A 288 6.95 -8.83 2.18
C ALA A 288 7.00 -10.33 2.47
N ALA A 289 7.42 -10.71 3.67
CA ALA A 289 7.40 -12.11 4.08
C ALA A 289 5.97 -12.56 4.39
N GLY A 290 5.63 -13.80 4.05
CA GLY A 290 4.30 -14.39 4.27
C GLY A 290 3.31 -14.22 3.12
N ILE A 291 3.59 -13.33 2.15
CA ILE A 291 2.78 -13.13 0.95
C ILE A 291 3.66 -13.15 -0.33
N PRO A 292 3.09 -13.38 -1.52
CA PRO A 292 3.85 -13.36 -2.77
C PRO A 292 4.53 -12.00 -3.03
N THR A 293 5.67 -12.04 -3.73
CA THR A 293 6.28 -10.82 -4.29
C THR A 293 5.48 -10.36 -5.50
N GLU A 294 5.05 -9.10 -5.51
CA GLU A 294 4.18 -8.56 -6.55
C GLU A 294 4.77 -7.27 -7.13
N ALA A 295 5.51 -7.39 -8.23
CA ALA A 295 6.13 -6.25 -8.92
C ALA A 295 6.20 -6.53 -10.43
N ASP A 296 6.32 -5.48 -11.26
CA ASP A 296 6.60 -5.65 -12.69
C ASP A 296 7.89 -6.43 -12.94
N ALA A 297 8.86 -6.35 -12.02
CA ALA A 297 10.10 -7.14 -12.04
C ALA A 297 9.89 -8.66 -11.87
N SER A 298 8.75 -9.08 -11.35
CA SER A 298 8.38 -10.50 -11.18
C SER A 298 7.34 -10.97 -12.20
N ALA A 299 6.96 -10.11 -13.17
CA ALA A 299 6.00 -10.44 -14.21
C ALA A 299 6.46 -11.68 -15.00
N VAL A 300 5.57 -12.65 -15.15
CA VAL A 300 5.83 -13.92 -15.82
C VAL A 300 4.54 -14.38 -16.50
N ALA A 301 4.69 -15.12 -17.58
CA ALA A 301 3.60 -15.84 -18.20
C ALA A 301 4.10 -16.98 -19.07
N ASP A 302 3.25 -18.00 -19.20
CA ASP A 302 3.47 -19.12 -20.09
C ASP A 302 2.25 -19.37 -20.97
N PHE A 303 2.52 -19.87 -22.17
CA PHE A 303 1.52 -20.66 -22.87
C PHE A 303 2.15 -21.89 -23.52
N SER A 304 1.35 -22.93 -23.64
CA SER A 304 1.65 -24.11 -24.44
C SER A 304 0.50 -24.42 -25.37
N MET A 305 0.83 -24.86 -26.58
CA MET A 305 -0.10 -25.51 -27.48
C MET A 305 0.20 -27.00 -27.47
N ASP A 306 -0.82 -27.81 -27.23
CA ASP A 306 -0.69 -29.26 -27.19
C ASP A 306 -1.83 -29.90 -27.98
N TYR A 307 -1.59 -30.10 -29.28
CA TYR A 307 -2.54 -30.79 -30.13
C TYR A 307 -2.41 -32.31 -29.94
N PRO A 308 -3.53 -33.07 -30.03
CA PRO A 308 -3.47 -34.52 -30.09
C PRO A 308 -2.50 -35.03 -31.14
N VAL A 309 -1.89 -36.19 -30.88
CA VAL A 309 -0.97 -36.86 -31.80
C VAL A 309 -1.59 -36.94 -33.21
N ASN A 310 -0.79 -36.63 -34.23
CA ASN A 310 -1.18 -36.56 -35.64
C ASN A 310 -2.13 -35.41 -36.02
N THR A 311 -2.31 -34.42 -35.15
CA THR A 311 -3.05 -33.19 -35.46
C THR A 311 -2.19 -31.96 -35.20
N GLY A 312 -2.61 -30.80 -35.70
CA GLY A 312 -1.91 -29.54 -35.45
C GLY A 312 -2.61 -28.35 -36.07
N LEU A 313 -2.16 -27.16 -35.70
CA LEU A 313 -2.67 -25.92 -36.26
C LEU A 313 -2.09 -25.71 -37.66
N GLY A 314 -2.95 -25.60 -38.67
CA GLY A 314 -2.56 -25.24 -40.02
C GLY A 314 -2.18 -23.76 -40.14
N VAL A 315 -0.95 -23.47 -40.59
CA VAL A 315 -0.45 -22.13 -40.89
C VAL A 315 -0.24 -22.01 -42.39
N THR A 316 -1.09 -21.21 -43.04
CA THR A 316 -1.04 -20.98 -44.48
C THR A 316 -0.11 -19.81 -44.79
N LEU A 317 0.91 -20.06 -45.63
CA LEU A 317 1.83 -19.06 -46.13
C LEU A 317 1.50 -18.75 -47.60
N ASN A 318 1.75 -17.52 -48.05
CA ASN A 318 1.61 -17.17 -49.46
C ASN A 318 2.65 -17.88 -50.34
N ASN A 319 2.52 -17.75 -51.67
CA ASN A 319 3.37 -18.43 -52.65
C ASN A 319 4.66 -17.67 -53.01
N SER A 320 4.95 -16.54 -52.36
CA SER A 320 6.18 -15.77 -52.61
C SER A 320 7.41 -16.49 -52.06
N THR A 321 8.60 -16.08 -52.52
CA THR A 321 9.88 -16.55 -52.01
C THR A 321 10.80 -15.35 -51.73
N PRO A 322 11.03 -14.97 -50.45
CA PRO A 322 10.39 -15.50 -49.23
C PRO A 322 8.87 -15.29 -49.19
N SER A 323 8.16 -16.11 -48.40
CA SER A 323 6.72 -15.94 -48.17
C SER A 323 6.43 -14.74 -47.27
N ASP A 324 5.15 -14.47 -46.99
CA ASP A 324 4.75 -13.64 -45.84
C ASP A 324 5.16 -14.25 -44.49
N ILE A 325 5.21 -13.39 -43.47
CA ILE A 325 5.44 -13.78 -42.08
C ILE A 325 4.08 -13.88 -41.41
N VAL A 326 3.69 -15.10 -41.05
CA VAL A 326 2.33 -15.40 -40.60
C VAL A 326 2.36 -15.83 -39.13
N LYS A 327 1.52 -15.18 -38.31
CA LYS A 327 1.31 -15.56 -36.91
C LYS A 327 0.84 -17.02 -36.83
N VAL A 328 1.42 -17.77 -35.89
CA VAL A 328 0.95 -19.10 -35.51
C VAL A 328 -0.25 -18.97 -34.57
N GLY A 329 -1.42 -18.76 -35.15
CA GLY A 329 -2.71 -18.65 -34.47
C GLY A 329 -3.83 -18.67 -35.49
N VAL A 330 -5.08 -18.71 -35.02
CA VAL A 330 -6.24 -18.59 -35.91
C VAL A 330 -6.65 -17.13 -36.02
N SER A 331 -6.79 -16.61 -37.24
CA SER A 331 -7.39 -15.30 -37.49
C SER A 331 -8.92 -15.38 -37.58
N THR A 332 -9.45 -16.56 -37.91
CA THR A 332 -10.89 -16.90 -38.00
C THR A 332 -11.11 -18.36 -37.58
N GLY A 333 -12.29 -18.70 -37.04
CA GLY A 333 -12.65 -20.09 -36.69
C GLY A 333 -12.47 -20.46 -35.22
N THR A 334 -12.35 -21.76 -34.95
CA THR A 334 -12.30 -22.36 -33.61
C THR A 334 -10.97 -22.08 -32.91
N ALA A 335 -11.03 -21.84 -31.60
CA ALA A 335 -9.85 -21.64 -30.75
C ALA A 335 -8.83 -22.79 -30.90
N PRO A 336 -7.51 -22.49 -30.97
CA PRO A 336 -6.50 -23.51 -30.83
C PRO A 336 -6.52 -24.09 -29.41
N VAL A 337 -6.02 -25.32 -29.26
CA VAL A 337 -5.82 -25.95 -27.96
C VAL A 337 -4.58 -25.32 -27.31
N THR A 338 -4.80 -24.23 -26.59
CA THR A 338 -3.75 -23.45 -25.91
C THR A 338 -4.03 -23.38 -24.42
N VAL A 339 -3.06 -23.81 -23.61
CA VAL A 339 -3.08 -23.70 -22.16
C VAL A 339 -2.23 -22.51 -21.76
N TYR A 340 -2.78 -21.63 -20.94
CA TYR A 340 -2.06 -20.50 -20.34
C TYR A 340 -1.82 -20.77 -18.86
N SER A 341 -0.63 -20.47 -18.38
CA SER A 341 -0.27 -20.66 -16.97
C SER A 341 0.65 -19.55 -16.47
N ASN A 342 0.79 -19.46 -15.15
CA ASN A 342 1.67 -18.51 -14.46
C ASN A 342 1.46 -17.06 -14.91
N LEU A 343 0.21 -16.65 -15.19
CA LEU A 343 -0.11 -15.30 -15.67
C LEU A 343 -0.02 -14.27 -14.53
N PHE A 344 1.15 -13.68 -14.34
CA PHE A 344 1.33 -12.56 -13.43
C PHE A 344 1.73 -11.29 -14.17
N ARG A 345 0.89 -10.26 -14.12
CA ARG A 345 0.99 -9.03 -14.95
C ARG A 345 0.99 -9.30 -16.46
N PHE A 346 0.43 -10.44 -16.84
CA PHE A 346 0.09 -10.79 -18.20
C PHE A 346 -1.38 -11.19 -18.28
N ALA A 347 -1.96 -11.00 -19.46
CA ALA A 347 -3.31 -11.43 -19.75
C ALA A 347 -3.37 -12.04 -21.15
N THR A 348 -4.43 -12.81 -21.38
CA THR A 348 -4.87 -13.18 -22.71
C THR A 348 -5.77 -12.08 -23.28
N ASP A 349 -5.79 -11.94 -24.61
CA ASP A 349 -6.77 -11.08 -25.27
C ASP A 349 -8.05 -11.85 -25.56
N ALA A 350 -9.19 -11.17 -25.47
CA ALA A 350 -10.48 -11.74 -25.86
C ALA A 350 -10.59 -11.84 -27.40
N GLY A 351 -11.21 -12.92 -27.88
CA GLY A 351 -11.51 -13.12 -29.31
C GLY A 351 -10.40 -13.81 -30.10
N THR A 352 -10.66 -14.07 -31.39
CA THR A 352 -9.78 -14.88 -32.26
C THR A 352 -8.39 -14.30 -32.43
N SER A 353 -8.26 -12.96 -32.43
CA SER A 353 -6.97 -12.27 -32.51
C SER A 353 -6.06 -12.54 -31.30
N GLY A 354 -6.61 -12.96 -30.16
CA GLY A 354 -5.90 -13.13 -28.89
C GLY A 354 -5.28 -14.51 -28.64
N TYR A 355 -5.55 -15.50 -29.48
CA TYR A 355 -4.97 -16.83 -29.31
C TYR A 355 -3.45 -16.84 -29.54
N ASN A 356 -2.72 -17.65 -28.77
CA ASN A 356 -1.25 -17.79 -28.82
C ASN A 356 -0.51 -16.46 -28.67
N ARG A 357 -1.06 -15.59 -27.82
CA ARG A 357 -0.54 -14.27 -27.49
C ARG A 357 -0.42 -14.14 -25.99
N LEU A 358 0.67 -13.53 -25.53
CA LEU A 358 0.80 -13.02 -24.16
C LEU A 358 0.87 -11.51 -24.21
N LYS A 359 -0.12 -10.84 -23.59
CA LYS A 359 -0.17 -9.38 -23.49
C LYS A 359 0.30 -8.94 -22.11
N TYR A 360 1.28 -8.06 -22.08
CA TYR A 360 1.75 -7.46 -20.85
C TYR A 360 0.72 -6.45 -20.35
N VAL A 361 0.25 -6.63 -19.12
CA VAL A 361 -0.74 -5.75 -18.46
C VAL A 361 -0.19 -5.14 -17.17
N GLY A 362 1.11 -5.24 -16.94
CA GLY A 362 1.81 -4.50 -15.87
C GLY A 362 1.87 -3.00 -16.15
N LYS A 363 2.41 -2.24 -15.20
CA LYS A 363 2.37 -0.75 -15.22
C LYS A 363 3.66 -0.14 -15.75
N LYS A 364 4.82 -0.64 -15.33
CA LYS A 364 6.13 -0.10 -15.69
C LYS A 364 6.68 -0.85 -16.90
N LYS A 365 7.27 -0.12 -17.84
CA LYS A 365 7.99 -0.71 -18.98
C LYS A 365 9.20 -1.50 -18.49
N ARG A 366 9.49 -2.63 -19.13
CA ARG A 366 10.70 -3.41 -18.82
C ARG A 366 11.10 -4.29 -19.99
N ILE A 367 12.32 -4.79 -19.91
CA ILE A 367 12.85 -5.81 -20.81
C ILE A 367 12.40 -7.18 -20.30
N PHE A 368 11.95 -8.01 -21.24
CA PHE A 368 11.54 -9.39 -21.03
C PHE A 368 12.41 -10.33 -21.84
N GLN A 369 12.67 -11.50 -21.27
CA GLN A 369 13.25 -12.63 -21.98
C GLN A 369 12.10 -13.55 -22.41
N VAL A 370 12.06 -13.87 -23.70
CA VAL A 370 11.11 -14.81 -24.28
C VAL A 370 11.88 -16.07 -24.66
N THR A 371 11.50 -17.20 -24.09
CA THR A 371 12.15 -18.49 -24.33
C THR A 371 11.11 -19.55 -24.64
N GLY A 372 11.44 -20.51 -25.49
CA GLY A 372 10.49 -21.55 -25.85
C GLY A 372 10.97 -22.45 -26.97
N SER A 373 10.03 -23.18 -27.54
CA SER A 373 10.25 -23.98 -28.75
C SER A 373 8.99 -24.04 -29.59
N ILE A 374 9.18 -24.23 -30.90
CA ILE A 374 8.11 -24.51 -31.84
C ILE A 374 8.48 -25.75 -32.63
N SER A 375 7.52 -26.65 -32.79
CA SER A 375 7.62 -27.77 -33.72
C SER A 375 6.59 -27.62 -34.83
N PHE A 376 7.00 -27.87 -36.07
CA PHE A 376 6.08 -27.83 -37.20
C PHE A 376 6.48 -28.82 -38.30
N GLN A 377 5.47 -29.38 -38.93
CA GLN A 377 5.60 -30.24 -40.09
C GLN A 377 5.63 -29.41 -41.37
N VAL A 378 6.53 -29.76 -42.29
CA VAL A 378 6.72 -29.03 -43.55
C VAL A 378 6.11 -29.77 -44.76
N PRO A 379 5.68 -29.04 -45.80
CA PRO A 379 5.11 -29.63 -47.02
C PRO A 379 6.15 -30.27 -47.94
N GLY A 380 7.45 -30.14 -47.64
CA GLY A 380 8.53 -30.64 -48.47
C GLY A 380 9.88 -29.98 -48.14
N THR A 381 10.85 -30.19 -49.03
CA THR A 381 12.19 -29.60 -48.90
C THR A 381 12.12 -28.07 -48.90
N GLY A 382 12.77 -27.43 -47.92
CA GLY A 382 12.77 -25.97 -47.84
C GLY A 382 13.51 -25.43 -46.61
N VAL A 383 13.71 -24.12 -46.61
CA VAL A 383 14.24 -23.36 -45.47
C VAL A 383 13.12 -22.52 -44.89
N PHE A 384 12.88 -22.67 -43.60
CA PHE A 384 11.81 -22.03 -42.85
C PHE A 384 12.40 -21.20 -41.71
N ILE A 385 11.70 -20.16 -41.31
CA ILE A 385 12.14 -19.23 -40.27
C ILE A 385 11.03 -19.08 -39.24
N ALA A 386 11.40 -19.19 -37.96
CA ALA A 386 10.54 -18.81 -36.83
C ALA A 386 10.92 -17.43 -36.29
N TYR A 387 9.91 -16.66 -35.91
CA TYR A 387 10.02 -15.34 -35.32
C TYR A 387 9.24 -15.26 -34.02
N ILE A 388 9.76 -14.44 -33.11
CA ILE A 388 8.93 -13.81 -32.09
C ILE A 388 8.50 -12.46 -32.63
N ASN A 389 7.19 -12.22 -32.66
CA ASN A 389 6.61 -10.94 -33.06
C ASN A 389 6.29 -10.13 -31.80
N LYS A 390 6.63 -8.83 -31.82
CA LYS A 390 6.10 -7.84 -30.87
C LYS A 390 5.05 -7.02 -31.60
N ASN A 391 3.84 -6.95 -31.05
CA ASN A 391 2.75 -6.14 -31.62
C ASN A 391 2.51 -6.41 -33.12
N GLY A 392 2.54 -7.68 -33.52
CA GLY A 392 2.41 -8.09 -34.92
C GLY A 392 3.67 -7.88 -35.79
N THR A 393 4.72 -7.25 -35.27
CA THR A 393 5.96 -6.97 -36.01
C THR A 393 7.08 -7.95 -35.63
N PRO A 394 7.74 -8.63 -36.58
CA PRO A 394 8.80 -9.59 -36.29
C PRO A 394 10.06 -8.96 -35.69
N LEU A 395 10.59 -9.57 -34.62
CA LEU A 395 11.91 -9.24 -34.07
C LEU A 395 13.00 -9.94 -34.88
N THR A 396 13.34 -9.36 -36.03
CA THR A 396 14.18 -10.01 -37.05
C THR A 396 15.62 -10.35 -36.61
N GLN A 397 16.12 -9.71 -35.56
CA GLN A 397 17.43 -10.01 -34.96
C GLN A 397 17.47 -11.34 -34.19
N TYR A 398 16.31 -11.91 -33.86
CA TYR A 398 16.16 -13.18 -33.14
C TYR A 398 15.58 -14.30 -34.01
N LYS A 399 15.61 -14.13 -35.33
CA LYS A 399 15.04 -15.12 -36.27
C LYS A 399 15.86 -16.41 -36.27
N ILE A 400 15.19 -17.56 -36.29
CA ILE A 400 15.83 -18.88 -36.24
C ILE A 400 15.45 -19.67 -37.49
N TYR A 401 16.45 -20.27 -38.13
CA TYR A 401 16.29 -21.03 -39.38
C TYR A 401 16.19 -22.54 -39.12
N GLY A 402 15.30 -23.20 -39.86
CA GLY A 402 15.18 -24.65 -39.93
C GLY A 402 15.14 -25.13 -41.37
N ARG A 403 15.59 -26.37 -41.61
CA ARG A 403 15.54 -26.98 -42.94
C ARG A 403 14.78 -28.29 -42.90
N GLY A 404 13.81 -28.43 -43.80
CA GLY A 404 13.16 -29.70 -44.12
C GLY A 404 13.85 -30.35 -45.32
N ALA A 405 14.00 -31.66 -45.30
CA ALA A 405 14.59 -32.45 -46.37
C ALA A 405 13.53 -33.16 -47.23
N ALA A 406 12.42 -33.57 -46.63
CA ALA A 406 11.33 -34.29 -47.28
C ALA A 406 9.94 -33.75 -46.89
N VAL A 407 8.91 -34.25 -47.58
CA VAL A 407 7.51 -34.02 -47.21
C VAL A 407 7.27 -34.64 -45.84
N ASN A 408 6.52 -33.95 -44.99
CA ASN A 408 6.15 -34.40 -43.65
C ASN A 408 7.28 -34.42 -42.61
N ASP A 409 8.47 -33.90 -42.94
CA ASP A 409 9.53 -33.69 -41.95
C ASP A 409 9.04 -32.75 -40.84
N ILE A 410 9.42 -33.06 -39.60
CA ILE A 410 9.16 -32.21 -38.43
C ILE A 410 10.42 -31.43 -38.12
N ILE A 411 10.30 -30.11 -38.13
CA ILE A 411 11.35 -29.18 -37.70
C ILE A 411 11.02 -28.73 -36.28
N VAL A 412 12.02 -28.76 -35.40
CA VAL A 412 11.93 -28.18 -34.05
C VAL A 412 12.91 -27.03 -33.96
N LEU A 413 12.41 -25.82 -33.69
CA LEU A 413 13.21 -24.62 -33.55
C LEU A 413 13.13 -24.05 -32.13
N PRO A 414 14.26 -23.69 -31.51
CA PRO A 414 14.24 -22.92 -30.28
C PRO A 414 13.71 -21.51 -30.54
N LEU A 415 13.00 -20.96 -29.56
CA LEU A 415 12.59 -19.56 -29.52
C LEU A 415 13.41 -18.86 -28.43
N ASN A 416 14.14 -17.82 -28.80
CA ASN A 416 14.92 -17.02 -27.85
C ASN A 416 14.97 -15.57 -28.33
N ALA A 417 14.35 -14.67 -27.58
CA ALA A 417 14.41 -13.24 -27.86
C ALA A 417 14.41 -12.43 -26.57
N THR A 418 14.85 -11.18 -26.71
CA THR A 418 14.73 -10.17 -25.66
C THR A 418 14.00 -8.97 -26.24
N THR A 419 12.99 -8.44 -25.54
CA THR A 419 12.24 -7.28 -26.03
C THR A 419 11.73 -6.42 -24.88
N GLU A 420 11.69 -5.10 -25.08
CA GLU A 420 11.03 -4.18 -24.14
C GLU A 420 9.52 -4.27 -24.37
N LEU A 421 8.73 -4.47 -23.32
CA LEU A 421 7.27 -4.37 -23.36
C LEU A 421 6.81 -3.22 -22.45
N THR A 422 5.89 -2.43 -22.98
CA THR A 422 5.07 -1.43 -22.27
C THR A 422 3.66 -1.97 -22.09
N THR A 423 2.84 -1.37 -21.22
CA THR A 423 1.48 -1.83 -20.97
C THR A 423 0.69 -1.98 -22.28
N ASN A 424 0.04 -3.13 -22.47
CA ASN A 424 -0.68 -3.59 -23.66
C ASN A 424 0.19 -4.06 -24.84
N ASP A 425 1.52 -3.98 -24.77
CA ASP A 425 2.35 -4.69 -25.73
C ASP A 425 2.16 -6.19 -25.57
N TYR A 426 2.27 -6.92 -26.68
CA TYR A 426 2.11 -8.37 -26.69
C TYR A 426 3.16 -9.06 -27.56
N ILE A 427 3.40 -10.33 -27.22
CA ILE A 427 4.24 -11.23 -28.00
C ILE A 427 3.43 -12.34 -28.63
N GLU A 428 3.88 -12.79 -29.80
CA GLU A 428 3.32 -13.88 -30.58
C GLU A 428 4.46 -14.64 -31.29
N VAL A 429 4.18 -15.84 -31.78
CA VAL A 429 5.12 -16.60 -32.62
C VAL A 429 4.63 -16.55 -34.08
N ALA A 430 5.56 -16.41 -35.03
CA ALA A 430 5.24 -16.40 -36.46
C ALA A 430 6.22 -17.26 -37.27
N LEU A 431 5.78 -17.71 -38.44
CA LEU A 431 6.54 -18.54 -39.37
C LEU A 431 6.65 -17.88 -40.75
N GLN A 432 7.74 -18.16 -41.45
CA GLN A 432 7.97 -17.79 -42.86
C GLN A 432 8.66 -18.94 -43.59
N ARG A 433 8.34 -19.14 -44.86
CA ARG A 433 9.14 -19.94 -45.78
C ARG A 433 10.14 -19.03 -46.48
N ASN A 434 11.43 -19.23 -46.24
CA ASN A 434 12.50 -18.49 -46.91
C ASN A 434 12.71 -19.01 -48.35
N SER A 435 12.65 -20.33 -48.53
CA SER A 435 12.75 -21.00 -49.84
C SER A 435 12.20 -22.43 -49.78
N GLY A 436 11.90 -23.03 -50.95
CA GLY A 436 11.48 -24.43 -51.06
C GLY A 436 9.98 -24.62 -51.36
N THR A 437 9.48 -25.83 -51.10
CA THR A 437 8.12 -26.27 -51.46
C THR A 437 7.02 -25.40 -50.83
N THR A 438 6.02 -25.01 -51.63
CA THR A 438 4.84 -24.29 -51.16
C THR A 438 3.83 -25.24 -50.51
N GLY A 439 3.02 -24.73 -49.58
CA GLY A 439 2.04 -25.54 -48.85
C GLY A 439 1.81 -25.02 -47.43
N GLN A 440 0.89 -25.67 -46.72
CA GLN A 440 0.57 -25.37 -45.33
C GLN A 440 1.61 -25.98 -44.39
N LEU A 441 1.99 -25.26 -43.34
CA LEU A 441 2.74 -25.80 -42.22
C LEU A 441 1.76 -26.31 -41.16
N ILE A 442 2.01 -27.47 -40.56
CA ILE A 442 1.19 -27.98 -39.46
C ILE A 442 1.96 -27.84 -38.16
N VAL A 443 1.44 -27.08 -37.21
CA VAL A 443 2.08 -26.81 -35.91
C VAL A 443 1.41 -27.64 -34.81
N PRO A 444 1.96 -28.80 -34.45
CA PRO A 444 1.41 -29.63 -33.36
C PRO A 444 1.71 -29.05 -31.97
N ASN A 445 2.85 -28.39 -31.78
CA ASN A 445 3.26 -27.93 -30.46
C ASN A 445 4.07 -26.61 -30.51
N ILE A 446 3.76 -25.74 -29.56
CA ILE A 446 4.52 -24.54 -29.20
C ILE A 446 4.59 -24.47 -27.68
N THR A 447 5.72 -24.08 -27.15
CA THR A 447 5.87 -23.69 -25.75
C THR A 447 6.56 -22.33 -25.67
N VAL A 448 6.03 -21.42 -24.87
CA VAL A 448 6.62 -20.09 -24.65
C VAL A 448 6.50 -19.72 -23.19
N THR A 449 7.61 -19.27 -22.64
CA THR A 449 7.73 -18.59 -21.34
C THR A 449 8.27 -17.19 -21.59
N ILE A 450 7.66 -16.20 -20.93
CA ILE A 450 8.14 -14.83 -20.87
C ILE A 450 8.35 -14.40 -19.42
N LYS A 451 9.49 -13.77 -19.12
CA LYS A 451 9.84 -13.32 -17.76
C LYS A 451 10.74 -12.10 -17.71
#